data_AF-A0A7W6E6H7-F1
#
_entry.id   AF-A0A7W6E6H7-F1
#
_cell.length_a   1.000
_cell.length_b   1.000
_cell.length_c   1.000
_cell.angle_alpha   90.00
_cell.angle_beta   90.00
_cell.angle_gamma   90.00
#
_symmetry.space_group_name_H-M   'P 1'
#
loop_
_entity.id
_entity.type
_entity.pdbx_description
1 polymer ?
#
loop_
_entity_poly.entity_id
_entity_poly.type
_entity_poly.pdbx_seq_one_letter_code
_entity_poly.pdbx_strand_id
1 'polypeptide(L)'
;MSVQDPIGLPANVSSGSQQREFMTGYLEALSLVERLHRLLFDVIKDEFERVGVLEINAVQGLLLFNIGDNEVTAGELKTRGFYQGSNVSYNLKKLVEMGYMVSGASIPPI
;
A
#
# COMPACT_ATOMS: atom_id res chain seq x y z
N MET A 1 -22.40 -11.56 65.20
CA MET A 1 -21.36 -10.53 65.00
C MET A 1 -21.16 -10.37 63.51
N SER A 2 -21.21 -9.12 63.06
CA SER A 2 -21.05 -8.66 61.67
C SER A 2 -19.58 -8.68 61.26
N VAL A 3 -19.30 -9.10 60.02
CA VAL A 3 -18.23 -8.65 59.09
C VAL A 3 -18.71 -9.21 57.72
N GLN A 4 -19.39 -8.52 56.79
CA GLN A 4 -19.09 -7.25 56.12
C GLN A 4 -17.61 -7.10 55.82
N ASP A 5 -17.18 -7.61 54.67
CA ASP A 5 -16.76 -6.72 53.59
C ASP A 5 -16.89 -7.43 52.22
N PRO A 6 -17.57 -6.84 51.23
CA PRO A 6 -17.45 -7.31 49.85
C PRO A 6 -16.02 -7.01 49.41
N ILE A 7 -15.36 -7.99 48.79
CA ILE A 7 -14.07 -7.80 48.11
C ILE A 7 -14.23 -6.62 47.16
N GLY A 8 -13.64 -5.48 47.54
CA GLY A 8 -13.57 -4.31 46.70
C GLY A 8 -12.75 -4.66 45.47
N LEU A 9 -13.44 -5.02 44.39
CA LEU A 9 -12.87 -4.89 43.05
C LEU A 9 -12.37 -3.45 42.94
N PRO A 10 -11.08 -3.21 42.64
CA PRO A 10 -10.68 -1.87 42.25
C PRO A 10 -11.50 -1.51 41.01
N ALA A 11 -12.44 -0.60 41.19
CA ALA A 11 -13.16 0.06 40.14
C ALA A 11 -12.12 0.87 39.35
N ASN A 12 -11.45 0.24 38.39
CA ASN A 12 -10.57 0.96 37.50
C ASN A 12 -11.41 1.51 36.34
N VAL A 13 -11.98 2.68 36.59
CA VAL A 13 -12.79 3.48 35.66
C VAL A 13 -11.92 4.16 34.58
N SER A 14 -10.72 3.66 34.30
CA SER A 14 -9.75 4.27 33.38
C SER A 14 -9.66 3.61 32.00
N SER A 15 -10.41 2.54 31.75
CA SER A 15 -10.37 1.82 30.45
C SER A 15 -10.96 2.63 29.30
N GLY A 16 -11.99 3.44 29.55
CA GLY A 16 -12.67 4.22 28.51
C GLY A 16 -11.90 5.44 28.00
N SER A 17 -10.99 6.02 28.77
CA SER A 17 -10.11 7.12 28.29
C SER A 17 -8.93 6.58 27.50
N GLN A 18 -8.25 5.55 28.01
CA GLN A 18 -7.14 4.89 27.32
C GLN A 18 -7.56 4.26 25.99
N GLN A 19 -8.74 3.61 25.94
CA GLN A 19 -9.28 3.07 24.70
C GLN A 19 -9.57 4.18 23.68
N ARG A 20 -10.07 5.34 24.11
CA ARG A 20 -10.33 6.48 23.22
C ARG A 20 -9.05 7.09 22.67
N GLU A 21 -8.03 7.29 23.51
CA GLU A 21 -6.71 7.78 23.07
C GLU A 21 -6.06 6.83 22.06
N PHE A 22 -6.11 5.51 22.31
CA PHE A 22 -5.62 4.51 21.36
C PHE A 22 -6.37 4.57 20.03
N MET A 23 -7.71 4.64 20.06
CA MET A 23 -8.52 4.73 18.85
C MET A 23 -8.25 6.01 18.06
N THR A 24 -8.03 7.15 18.73
CA THR A 24 -7.63 8.40 18.08
C THR A 24 -6.30 8.22 17.34
N GLY A 25 -5.27 7.70 18.02
CA GLY A 25 -3.96 7.47 17.39
C GLY A 25 -4.02 6.47 16.22
N TYR A 26 -4.85 5.43 16.34
CA TYR A 26 -5.08 4.48 15.25
C TYR A 26 -5.70 5.14 14.00
N LEU A 27 -6.74 5.96 14.19
CA LEU A 27 -7.39 6.68 13.09
C LEU A 27 -6.48 7.74 12.46
N GLU A 28 -5.66 8.42 13.26
CA GLU A 28 -4.63 9.33 12.77
C GLU A 28 -3.60 8.60 11.91
N ALA A 29 -3.10 7.44 12.38
CA ALA A 29 -2.16 6.63 11.62
C ALA A 29 -2.76 6.16 10.27
N LEU A 30 -4.02 5.69 10.26
CA LEU A 30 -4.71 5.33 9.03
C LEU A 30 -4.83 6.52 8.07
N SER A 31 -5.21 7.70 8.59
CA SER A 31 -5.31 8.92 7.78
C SER A 31 -3.96 9.32 7.16
N LEU A 32 -2.86 9.18 7.92
CA LEU A 32 -1.51 9.44 7.43
C LEU A 32 -1.10 8.46 6.34
N VAL A 33 -1.40 7.16 6.48
CA VAL A 33 -1.10 6.14 5.47
C VAL A 33 -1.88 6.41 4.18
N GLU A 34 -3.17 6.71 4.26
CA GLU A 34 -3.98 7.05 3.09
C GLU A 34 -3.48 8.31 2.38
N ARG A 35 -3.11 9.34 3.15
CA ARG A 35 -2.56 10.58 2.61
C ARG A 35 -1.22 10.34 1.93
N LEU A 36 -0.33 9.59 2.56
CA LEU A 36 0.98 9.24 1.98
C LEU A 36 0.82 8.48 0.68
N HIS A 37 -0.12 7.53 0.61
CA HIS A 37 -0.40 6.77 -0.60
C HIS A 37 -0.84 7.67 -1.77
N ARG A 38 -1.73 8.64 -1.52
CA ARG A 38 -2.13 9.63 -2.55
C ARG A 38 -0.96 10.51 -2.99
N LEU A 39 -0.22 11.05 -2.03
CA LEU A 39 0.93 11.92 -2.32
C LEU A 39 2.02 11.20 -3.12
N LEU A 40 2.28 9.91 -2.82
CA LEU A 40 3.21 9.10 -3.60
C LEU A 40 2.73 8.96 -5.05
N PHE A 41 1.44 8.68 -5.26
CA PHE A 41 0.87 8.56 -6.59
C PHE A 41 0.93 9.88 -7.35
N ASP A 42 0.67 11.00 -6.68
CA ASP A 42 0.75 12.34 -7.27
C ASP A 42 2.19 12.65 -7.70
N VAL A 43 3.19 12.39 -6.84
CA VAL A 43 4.61 12.62 -7.18
C VAL A 43 5.05 11.80 -8.41
N ILE A 44 4.65 10.52 -8.48
CA ILE A 44 5.00 9.67 -9.63
C ILE A 44 4.30 10.14 -10.89
N LYS A 45 3.03 10.54 -10.79
CA LYS A 45 2.27 11.08 -11.91
C LYS A 45 2.89 12.38 -12.42
N ASP A 46 3.21 13.31 -11.52
CA ASP A 46 3.80 14.60 -11.85
C ASP A 46 5.17 14.42 -12.53
N GLU A 47 5.96 13.44 -12.10
CA GLU A 47 7.23 13.10 -12.73
C GLU A 47 7.05 12.58 -14.16
N PHE A 48 6.11 11.68 -14.39
CA PHE A 48 5.77 11.19 -15.73
C PHE A 48 5.27 12.30 -16.66
N GLU A 49 4.41 13.19 -16.16
CA GLU A 49 3.97 14.38 -16.89
C GLU A 49 5.15 15.31 -17.21
N ARG A 50 6.09 15.49 -16.27
CA ARG A 50 7.28 16.33 -16.45
C ARG A 50 8.23 15.80 -17.53
N VAL A 51 8.40 14.48 -17.64
CA VAL A 51 9.25 13.85 -18.67
C VAL A 51 8.50 13.53 -19.97
N GLY A 52 7.19 13.80 -20.03
CA GLY A 52 6.38 13.60 -21.23
C GLY A 52 5.89 12.16 -21.47
N VAL A 53 5.94 11.29 -20.46
CA VAL A 53 5.41 9.93 -20.52
C VAL A 53 3.97 9.95 -20.02
N LEU A 54 2.99 9.86 -20.90
CA LEU A 54 1.56 10.09 -20.56
C LEU A 54 0.71 8.82 -20.64
N GLU A 55 1.23 7.76 -21.27
CA GLU A 55 0.56 6.50 -21.52
C GLU A 55 0.63 5.51 -20.34
N ILE A 56 1.54 5.76 -19.39
CA ILE A 56 1.76 5.02 -18.15
C ILE A 56 1.14 5.78 -16.97
N ASN A 57 0.39 5.08 -16.13
CA ASN A 57 -0.07 5.63 -14.84
C ASN A 57 0.88 5.25 -13.68
N ALA A 58 0.74 5.91 -12.53
CA ALA A 58 1.59 5.68 -11.36
C ALA A 58 1.64 4.20 -10.90
N VAL A 59 0.52 3.47 -10.98
CA VAL A 59 0.48 2.03 -10.64
C VAL A 59 1.35 1.21 -11.58
N GLN A 60 1.27 1.47 -12.88
CA GLN A 60 2.09 0.81 -13.90
C GLN A 60 3.57 1.16 -13.74
N GLY A 61 3.89 2.42 -13.39
CA GLY A 61 5.24 2.86 -13.06
C GLY A 61 5.83 2.12 -11.86
N LEU A 62 5.06 2.00 -10.78
CA LEU A 62 5.47 1.23 -9.60
C LEU A 62 5.65 -0.26 -9.90
N LEU A 63 4.83 -0.84 -10.78
CA LEU A 63 5.02 -2.21 -11.24
C LEU A 63 6.36 -2.37 -11.96
N LEU A 64 6.67 -1.50 -12.92
CA LEU A 64 7.95 -1.52 -13.63
C LEU A 64 9.13 -1.38 -12.66
N PHE A 65 9.04 -0.48 -11.69
CA PHE A 65 10.07 -0.30 -10.66
C PHE A 65 10.29 -1.55 -9.80
N ASN A 66 9.20 -2.17 -9.32
CA ASN A 66 9.30 -3.35 -8.46
C ASN A 66 9.75 -4.61 -9.20
N ILE A 67 9.45 -4.71 -10.50
CA ILE A 67 9.93 -5.79 -11.36
C ILE A 67 11.43 -5.55 -11.66
N GLY A 68 11.78 -4.34 -12.10
CA GLY A 68 13.12 -4.00 -12.56
C GLY A 68 13.57 -4.95 -13.66
N ASP A 69 14.77 -5.49 -13.53
CA ASP A 69 15.33 -6.50 -14.45
C ASP A 69 14.92 -7.94 -14.10
N ASN A 70 14.13 -8.15 -13.05
CA ASN A 70 13.76 -9.49 -12.61
C ASN A 70 12.63 -10.06 -13.46
N GLU A 71 12.70 -11.36 -13.70
CA GLU A 71 11.53 -12.12 -14.16
C GLU A 71 10.60 -12.37 -12.97
N VAL A 72 9.45 -11.70 -12.95
CA VAL A 72 8.46 -11.86 -11.88
C VAL A 72 7.10 -12.16 -12.49
N THR A 73 6.47 -13.21 -12.01
CA THR A 73 5.11 -13.57 -12.42
C THR A 73 4.06 -12.68 -11.73
N ALA A 74 2.86 -12.61 -12.32
CA ALA A 74 1.71 -11.93 -11.70
C ALA A 74 1.37 -12.46 -10.29
N GLY A 75 1.59 -13.76 -10.06
CA GLY A 75 1.38 -14.39 -8.75
C GLY A 75 2.39 -13.89 -7.72
N GLU A 76 3.66 -13.79 -8.11
CA GLU A 76 4.73 -13.31 -7.22
C GLU A 76 4.62 -11.83 -6.88
N LEU A 77 4.17 -10.99 -7.81
CA LEU A 77 3.88 -9.58 -7.53
C LEU A 77 2.85 -9.42 -6.41
N LYS A 78 1.86 -10.31 -6.35
CA LYS A 78 0.85 -10.34 -5.29
C LYS A 78 1.42 -10.86 -3.97
N THR A 79 2.08 -12.01 -3.98
CA THR A 79 2.58 -12.64 -2.76
C THR A 79 3.72 -11.86 -2.10
N ARG A 80 4.53 -11.13 -2.88
CA ARG A 80 5.60 -10.26 -2.37
C ARG A 80 5.11 -8.87 -1.93
N GLY A 81 3.82 -8.57 -2.09
CA GLY A 81 3.24 -7.29 -1.66
C GLY A 81 3.42 -6.13 -2.63
N PHE A 82 4.04 -6.34 -3.80
CA PHE A 82 4.25 -5.28 -4.81
C PHE A 82 2.95 -4.85 -5.51
N TYR A 83 1.92 -5.69 -5.47
CA TYR A 83 0.63 -5.38 -6.08
C TYR A 83 -0.53 -6.08 -5.37
N GLN A 84 -1.52 -5.32 -4.89
CA GLN A 84 -2.70 -5.87 -4.21
C GLN A 84 -3.98 -5.82 -5.06
N GLY A 85 -3.95 -5.18 -6.23
CA GLY A 85 -5.11 -5.09 -7.12
C GLY A 85 -5.50 -6.43 -7.74
N SER A 86 -6.78 -6.57 -8.10
CA SER A 86 -7.28 -7.76 -8.82
C SER A 86 -6.86 -7.75 -10.30
N ASN A 87 -6.58 -6.59 -10.87
CA ASN A 87 -6.31 -6.32 -12.29
C ASN A 87 -4.81 -6.35 -12.67
N VAL A 88 -3.98 -7.14 -11.96
CA VAL A 88 -2.54 -7.24 -12.23
C VAL A 88 -2.24 -7.67 -13.67
N SER A 89 -2.90 -8.72 -14.16
CA SER A 89 -2.65 -9.28 -15.49
C SER A 89 -2.99 -8.29 -16.61
N TYR A 90 -4.01 -7.46 -16.41
CA TYR A 90 -4.37 -6.40 -17.34
C TYR A 90 -3.28 -5.32 -17.42
N ASN A 91 -2.76 -4.87 -16.27
CA ASN A 91 -1.68 -3.89 -16.24
C ASN A 91 -0.41 -4.41 -16.90
N LEU A 92 -0.04 -5.66 -16.63
CA LEU A 92 1.12 -6.31 -17.25
C LEU A 92 0.93 -6.45 -18.77
N LYS A 93 -0.25 -6.90 -19.23
CA LYS A 93 -0.54 -6.99 -20.67
C LYS A 93 -0.41 -5.62 -21.35
N LYS A 94 -0.97 -4.57 -20.76
CA LYS A 94 -0.86 -3.21 -21.30
C LYS A 94 0.59 -2.72 -21.36
N LEU A 95 1.39 -3.01 -20.32
CA LEU A 95 2.82 -2.68 -20.33
C LEU A 95 3.59 -3.42 -21.43
N VAL A 96 3.22 -4.68 -21.70
CA VAL A 96 3.78 -5.44 -22.83
C VAL A 96 3.37 -4.83 -24.18
N GLU A 97 2.10 -4.49 -24.35
CA GLU A 97 1.58 -3.88 -25.59
C GLU A 97 2.26 -2.54 -25.90
N MET A 98 2.60 -1.76 -24.87
CA MET A 98 3.31 -0.49 -25.00
C MET A 98 4.83 -0.65 -25.11
N GLY A 99 5.36 -1.88 -25.06
CA GLY A 99 6.80 -2.17 -25.17
C GLY A 99 7.62 -1.89 -23.91
N TYR A 100 6.98 -1.57 -22.79
CA TYR A 100 7.65 -1.36 -21.50
C TYR A 100 7.98 -2.67 -20.76
N MET A 101 7.40 -3.78 -21.22
CA MET A 101 7.73 -5.13 -20.76
C MET A 101 7.78 -6.07 -21.96
N VAL A 102 8.59 -7.13 -21.88
CA VAL A 102 8.57 -8.20 -22.87
C VAL A 102 7.79 -9.38 -22.30
N SER A 103 6.92 -9.98 -23.14
CA SER A 103 6.19 -11.19 -22.78
C SER A 103 7.18 -12.35 -22.67
N GLY A 104 7.69 -12.57 -21.46
CA GLY A 104 8.76 -13.53 -21.20
C GLY A 104 10.14 -12.88 -21.32
N ALA A 105 10.51 -12.08 -20.32
CA ALA A 105 11.89 -11.76 -19.99
C ALA A 105 12.81 -11.24 -21.11
N SER A 106 12.91 -9.92 -21.21
CA SER A 106 14.18 -9.19 -21.37
C SER A 106 13.85 -7.73 -21.67
N ILE A 107 14.42 -6.82 -20.89
CA ILE A 107 14.44 -5.39 -21.21
C ILE A 107 15.70 -5.17 -22.06
N PRO A 108 15.64 -4.54 -23.24
CA PRO A 108 16.85 -4.09 -23.92
C PRO A 108 17.43 -2.90 -23.14
N PRO A 109 18.77 -2.81 -22.99
CA PRO A 109 19.38 -1.70 -22.27
C PRO A 109 19.13 -0.38 -23.03
N ILE A 110 18.93 0.68 -22.27
CA ILE A 110 18.87 2.08 -22.75
C ILE A 110 20.21 2.44 -23.41
#